data_AF-A0AAV6JGA0-F1
#
_entry.id   AF-A0AAV6JGA0-F1
#
_cell.length_a   1.000
_cell.length_b   1.000
_cell.length_c   1.000
_cell.angle_alpha   90.00
_cell.angle_beta   90.00
_cell.angle_gamma   90.00
#
_symmetry.space_group_name_H-M   'P 1'
#
loop_
_entity.id
_entity.type
_entity.pdbx_description
1 polymer ?
#
loop_
_entity_poly.entity_id
_entity_poly.type
_entity_poly.pdbx_seq_one_letter_code
_entity_poly.pdbx_strand_id
1 'polypeptide(L)'
;MKQHPSSSYVSTESKQGMNRDSQVISKVKPKPRITHIFAPEVIKTDEASFRDLVQKLTGKPSGSETRHEKTNSPPINKQRGKYTQTENDVHIRHGERIKEESGEIFGGEDSSSFVDLIELPLLPLKSSHFSSWIALRAMVFFRGVSALSKLRSRLVQQPSLTSTVRWLQIETSSDLDLHSQLKELIPERQERLKKLKSEHGKVQLGNITVDMVLGGMRGMTGLLWEGSLLDPDEGIRFRGLSIPECQKVLPAAKPDGEPLPEGLLWLLLTGKVPTKGQVDALSKELRSRAAVPDHVYKAIDALPVSAHPMTQFTTGVMALQVQSEFQKAYEKGISKSKYWEPTYEDSLSLIAQLPVVAAYVYRRIYKNGQVIPKDDSLDYGANFSNMLGFDSPEMHELMRLYITIHSDHEGGNVSAHTGHLVASALSDPYLSFAAALNGLAGPLHGLANQEVLLWIKSVVDECGENITTEQLKDYVWKTLNSGKVVPGFGHGVLRKTDPRYMCQREFALKHLPKDPLFQLVSKLYEVVPPILTELGKVKNPWPNVDAHSGVLLNYYGLTEARYFTVLFGVSRSIGICSQLIWDRALGLPLERPKSVTMELLENHCKKSA
;
A
#
# COMPACT_ATOMS: atom_id res chain seq x y z
N MET A 1 38.62 -56.18 -20.49
CA MET A 1 39.00 -57.48 -19.90
C MET A 1 38.03 -57.80 -18.77
N LYS A 2 37.28 -58.90 -18.91
CA LYS A 2 36.63 -59.79 -17.92
C LYS A 2 35.74 -59.20 -16.80
N GLN A 3 34.59 -59.76 -16.41
CA GLN A 3 33.54 -60.63 -16.96
C GLN A 3 32.48 -60.73 -15.83
N HIS A 4 31.19 -60.81 -16.17
CA HIS A 4 30.05 -61.06 -15.26
C HIS A 4 30.12 -62.44 -14.54
N PRO A 5 29.20 -62.71 -13.58
CA PRO A 5 27.97 -63.40 -13.97
C PRO A 5 26.67 -62.91 -13.31
N SER A 6 25.60 -63.19 -14.05
CA SER A 6 24.17 -63.06 -13.80
C SER A 6 23.56 -64.23 -13.02
N SER A 7 22.38 -64.03 -12.39
CA SER A 7 21.33 -65.07 -12.40
C SER A 7 19.92 -64.49 -12.35
N SER A 8 19.13 -64.88 -13.34
CA SER A 8 17.70 -64.70 -13.57
C SER A 8 16.88 -65.82 -12.91
N TYR A 9 15.63 -65.53 -12.54
CA TYR A 9 14.55 -66.53 -12.55
C TYR A 9 13.31 -65.98 -13.24
N VAL A 10 12.87 -66.70 -14.27
CA VAL A 10 11.59 -66.60 -14.98
C VAL A 10 10.89 -67.94 -14.74
N SER A 11 9.58 -67.94 -14.53
CA SER A 11 8.73 -69.10 -14.82
C SER A 11 7.39 -68.66 -15.39
N THR A 12 6.98 -69.42 -16.38
CA THR A 12 6.00 -69.20 -17.45
C THR A 12 4.56 -69.58 -17.12
N GLU A 13 3.65 -68.86 -17.77
CA GLU A 13 2.36 -69.23 -18.42
C GLU A 13 1.46 -70.37 -17.90
N SER A 14 0.15 -70.05 -17.83
CA SER A 14 -0.88 -70.86 -18.52
C SER A 14 -2.18 -70.05 -18.75
N LYS A 15 -2.63 -70.00 -20.01
CA LYS A 15 -3.96 -69.52 -20.46
C LYS A 15 -5.02 -70.61 -20.26
N GLN A 16 -6.23 -70.23 -19.84
CA GLN A 16 -7.48 -70.93 -20.17
C GLN A 16 -8.62 -69.92 -20.33
N GLY A 17 -9.46 -70.15 -21.33
CA GLY A 17 -10.37 -69.16 -21.92
C GLY A 17 -11.83 -69.19 -21.44
N MET A 18 -12.50 -68.10 -21.85
CA MET A 18 -13.94 -67.89 -22.13
C MET A 18 -15.00 -68.46 -21.18
N ASN A 19 -15.77 -67.55 -20.57
CA ASN A 19 -17.22 -67.54 -20.78
C ASN A 19 -17.82 -66.13 -20.64
N ARG A 20 -18.77 -65.82 -21.53
CA ARG A 20 -19.61 -64.62 -21.48
C ARG A 20 -20.70 -64.86 -20.44
N ASP A 21 -20.95 -63.90 -19.57
CA ASP A 21 -22.32 -63.63 -19.08
C ASP A 21 -22.45 -62.18 -18.60
N SER A 22 -23.56 -61.61 -19.02
CA SER A 22 -24.03 -60.25 -18.78
C SER A 22 -24.39 -60.03 -17.31
N GLN A 23 -23.79 -59.03 -16.65
CA GLN A 23 -24.40 -58.39 -15.49
C GLN A 23 -24.18 -56.87 -15.50
N VAL A 24 -25.31 -56.17 -15.44
CA VAL A 24 -25.45 -54.75 -15.19
C VAL A 24 -24.85 -54.44 -13.81
N ILE A 25 -23.79 -53.62 -13.76
CA ILE A 25 -23.27 -53.06 -12.50
C ILE A 25 -23.32 -51.54 -12.58
N SER A 26 -24.10 -50.97 -11.67
CA SER A 26 -24.30 -49.54 -11.43
C SER A 26 -22.99 -48.78 -11.28
N LYS A 27 -22.83 -47.68 -12.03
CA LYS A 27 -21.78 -46.67 -11.81
C LYS A 27 -21.97 -46.01 -10.45
N VAL A 28 -21.25 -46.46 -9.42
CA VAL A 28 -21.00 -45.69 -8.20
C VAL A 28 -19.64 -45.02 -8.34
N LYS A 29 -19.62 -43.69 -8.44
CA LYS A 29 -18.38 -42.89 -8.38
C LYS A 29 -17.73 -43.08 -7.00
N PRO A 30 -16.41 -43.24 -6.88
CA PRO A 30 -15.75 -43.20 -5.57
C PRO A 30 -15.84 -41.78 -5.01
N LYS A 31 -16.39 -41.63 -3.79
CA LYS A 31 -16.29 -40.39 -3.02
C LYS A 31 -14.83 -40.17 -2.62
N PRO A 32 -14.26 -38.96 -2.76
CA PRO A 32 -12.93 -38.67 -2.26
C PRO A 32 -12.92 -38.77 -0.72
N ARG A 33 -12.04 -39.61 -0.18
CA ARG A 33 -11.69 -39.60 1.25
C ARG A 33 -10.77 -38.40 1.49
N ILE A 34 -11.28 -37.38 2.18
CA ILE A 34 -10.45 -36.34 2.78
C ILE A 34 -9.77 -36.97 3.99
N THR A 35 -8.45 -37.15 3.90
CA THR A 35 -7.62 -37.55 5.04
C THR A 35 -7.24 -36.26 5.76
N HIS A 36 -7.85 -35.99 6.91
CA HIS A 36 -7.41 -34.92 7.79
C HIS A 36 -6.09 -35.35 8.46
N ILE A 37 -5.00 -34.67 8.12
CA ILE A 37 -3.75 -34.75 8.88
C ILE A 37 -3.97 -33.92 10.15
N PHE A 38 -4.15 -34.59 11.29
CA PHE A 38 -4.26 -33.96 12.60
C PHE A 38 -2.88 -33.49 13.08
N ALA A 39 -2.77 -32.22 13.50
CA ALA A 39 -1.75 -31.74 14.42
C ALA A 39 -2.08 -32.19 15.86
N PRO A 40 -1.11 -32.31 16.78
CA PRO A 40 -1.25 -33.17 17.94
C PRO A 40 -2.05 -32.54 19.10
N GLU A 41 -2.83 -33.41 19.73
CA GLU A 41 -3.32 -33.40 21.11
C GLU A 41 -4.14 -32.19 21.62
N VAL A 42 -5.45 -32.30 21.45
CA VAL A 42 -6.41 -31.67 22.38
C VAL A 42 -6.47 -32.53 23.64
N ILE A 43 -5.82 -32.07 24.71
CA ILE A 43 -5.94 -32.69 26.04
C ILE A 43 -7.36 -32.44 26.54
N LYS A 44 -8.18 -33.48 26.63
CA LYS A 44 -9.45 -33.43 27.36
C LYS A 44 -9.15 -33.57 28.86
N THR A 45 -9.12 -32.46 29.58
CA THR A 45 -9.10 -32.48 31.05
C THR A 45 -10.52 -32.40 31.58
N ASP A 46 -10.89 -33.28 32.51
CA ASP A 46 -12.14 -33.14 33.26
C ASP A 46 -12.10 -31.91 34.20
N GLU A 47 -13.28 -31.50 34.68
CA GLU A 47 -13.46 -30.27 35.46
C GLU A 47 -12.64 -30.28 36.76
N ALA A 48 -12.42 -31.47 37.34
CA ALA A 48 -11.59 -31.64 38.53
C ALA A 48 -10.10 -31.36 38.22
N SER A 49 -9.61 -31.88 37.10
CA SER A 49 -8.24 -31.67 36.62
C SER A 49 -8.00 -30.21 36.21
N PHE A 50 -9.02 -29.53 35.66
CA PHE A 50 -8.93 -28.11 35.33
C PHE A 50 -8.86 -27.23 36.59
N ARG A 51 -9.63 -27.54 37.63
CA ARG A 51 -9.58 -26.80 38.91
C ARG A 51 -8.24 -26.98 39.61
N ASP A 52 -7.66 -28.18 39.59
CA ASP A 52 -6.34 -28.46 40.15
C ASP A 52 -5.22 -27.72 39.39
N LEU A 53 -5.35 -27.60 38.06
CA LEU A 53 -4.44 -26.82 37.22
C LEU A 53 -4.52 -25.32 37.52
N VAL A 54 -5.74 -24.77 37.68
CA VAL A 54 -5.95 -23.37 38.06
C VAL A 54 -5.39 -23.10 39.46
N GLN A 55 -5.53 -24.03 40.40
CA GLN A 55 -4.98 -23.91 41.75
C GLN A 55 -3.44 -23.91 41.75
N LYS A 56 -2.81 -24.77 40.95
CA LYS A 56 -1.35 -24.80 40.75
C LYS A 56 -0.80 -23.53 40.09
N LEU A 57 -1.55 -22.95 39.15
CA LEU A 57 -1.12 -21.74 38.43
C LEU A 57 -1.35 -20.44 39.19
N THR A 58 -2.32 -20.40 40.10
CA THR A 58 -2.73 -19.15 40.77
C THR A 58 -2.38 -19.09 42.26
N GLY A 59 -1.98 -20.21 42.88
CA GLY A 59 -1.45 -20.25 44.25
C GLY A 59 -2.44 -19.88 45.36
N LYS A 60 -3.76 -19.80 45.08
CA LYS A 60 -4.78 -19.47 46.10
C LYS A 60 -5.48 -20.74 46.62
N PRO A 61 -5.66 -20.90 47.95
CA PRO A 61 -6.36 -22.05 48.52
C PRO A 61 -7.88 -21.92 48.35
N SER A 62 -8.55 -23.04 48.11
CA SER A 62 -10.01 -23.14 48.06
C SER A 62 -10.59 -23.16 49.48
N GLY A 63 -11.37 -22.13 49.84
CA GLY A 63 -12.34 -22.18 50.94
C GLY A 63 -13.48 -21.21 50.60
N SER A 64 -14.72 -21.35 51.04
CA SER A 64 -15.46 -22.36 51.78
C SER A 64 -16.88 -21.75 51.86
N GLU A 65 -17.92 -22.54 51.66
CA GLU A 65 -19.31 -22.09 51.72
C GLU A 65 -19.68 -21.49 53.09
N THR A 66 -20.43 -20.39 53.08
CA THR A 66 -21.31 -20.01 54.20
C THR A 66 -22.75 -20.01 53.72
N ARG A 67 -23.56 -20.89 54.32
CA ARG A 67 -25.02 -21.03 54.19
C ARG A 67 -25.77 -19.81 54.74
N HIS A 68 -26.90 -19.48 54.11
CA HIS A 68 -28.22 -19.12 54.68
C HIS A 68 -29.13 -18.78 53.48
N GLU A 69 -30.43 -19.00 53.39
CA GLU A 69 -31.41 -19.87 54.02
C GLU A 69 -32.65 -19.75 53.10
N LYS A 70 -33.47 -20.80 53.01
CA LYS A 70 -34.64 -20.88 52.11
C LYS A 70 -35.69 -19.82 52.46
N THR A 71 -36.39 -19.26 51.47
CA THR A 71 -37.87 -19.25 51.43
C THR A 71 -38.44 -18.89 50.05
N ASN A 72 -39.55 -19.57 49.74
CA ASN A 72 -40.31 -19.65 48.49
C ASN A 72 -41.00 -18.34 48.04
N SER A 73 -41.24 -18.21 46.73
CA SER A 73 -42.46 -17.61 46.16
C SER A 73 -42.76 -18.20 44.76
N PRO A 74 -44.05 -18.32 44.36
CA PRO A 74 -44.56 -19.30 43.38
C PRO A 74 -44.64 -18.76 41.93
N PRO A 75 -45.00 -19.61 40.93
CA PRO A 75 -44.82 -19.30 39.52
C PRO A 75 -45.98 -18.47 38.95
N ILE A 76 -45.71 -17.59 37.98
CA ILE A 76 -46.76 -16.92 37.20
C ILE A 76 -46.70 -17.34 35.73
N ASN A 77 -47.88 -17.75 35.30
CA ASN A 77 -48.25 -18.34 34.04
C ASN A 77 -48.44 -17.26 32.96
N LYS A 78 -48.36 -17.69 31.69
CA LYS A 78 -48.60 -16.91 30.47
C LYS A 78 -49.92 -16.14 30.52
N GLN A 79 -49.93 -14.86 30.11
CA GLN A 79 -51.04 -14.27 29.37
C GLN A 79 -50.56 -13.13 28.45
N ARG A 80 -51.07 -13.18 27.21
CA ARG A 80 -50.94 -12.16 26.16
C ARG A 80 -51.77 -10.93 26.53
N GLY A 81 -51.22 -9.74 26.31
CA GLY A 81 -51.94 -8.47 26.29
C GLY A 81 -51.26 -7.46 25.37
N LYS A 82 -51.97 -6.98 24.34
CA LYS A 82 -51.61 -5.88 23.44
C LYS A 82 -51.60 -4.54 24.21
N TYR A 83 -50.71 -3.60 23.89
CA TYR A 83 -50.90 -2.13 23.90
C TYR A 83 -49.66 -1.48 23.22
N THR A 84 -49.81 -0.96 21.99
CA THR A 84 -49.90 0.47 21.58
C THR A 84 -48.62 1.31 21.72
N GLN A 85 -48.31 2.00 20.61
CA GLN A 85 -47.32 3.06 20.47
C GLN A 85 -47.50 4.19 21.49
N THR A 86 -46.38 4.74 21.97
CA THR A 86 -46.14 6.19 22.02
C THR A 86 -44.64 6.47 21.97
N GLU A 87 -44.31 7.50 21.20
CA GLU A 87 -42.99 8.14 21.05
C GLU A 87 -42.48 8.69 22.39
N ASN A 88 -41.16 8.77 22.55
CA ASN A 88 -40.52 9.89 23.23
C ASN A 88 -39.05 9.98 22.86
N ASP A 89 -38.72 11.15 22.28
CA ASP A 89 -37.40 11.68 22.02
C ASP A 89 -36.54 11.75 23.28
N VAL A 90 -35.27 11.39 23.17
CA VAL A 90 -34.25 11.69 24.18
C VAL A 90 -33.39 12.85 23.67
N HIS A 91 -33.71 14.05 24.14
CA HIS A 91 -32.85 15.21 24.09
C HIS A 91 -31.68 15.04 25.07
N ILE A 92 -30.45 15.04 24.55
CA ILE A 92 -29.23 15.18 25.35
C ILE A 92 -29.00 16.68 25.57
N ARG A 93 -29.13 17.16 26.81
CA ARG A 93 -28.77 18.53 27.22
C ARG A 93 -27.33 18.59 27.72
N HIS A 94 -26.64 19.64 27.28
CA HIS A 94 -25.32 20.09 27.70
C HIS A 94 -25.26 20.42 29.20
N GLY A 95 -24.13 20.07 29.82
CA GLY A 95 -23.79 20.45 31.19
C GLY A 95 -23.43 21.93 31.33
N GLU A 96 -24.01 22.57 32.33
CA GLU A 96 -23.80 23.96 32.72
C GLU A 96 -22.60 24.14 33.66
N ARG A 97 -22.05 25.36 33.59
CA ARG A 97 -21.01 25.96 34.43
C ARG A 97 -21.43 26.06 35.89
N ILE A 98 -20.46 25.92 36.79
CA ILE A 98 -20.55 26.42 38.16
C ILE A 98 -19.73 27.71 38.24
N LYS A 99 -20.39 28.79 38.68
CA LYS A 99 -19.80 30.02 39.23
C LYS A 99 -19.97 29.94 40.74
N GLU A 100 -18.95 30.35 41.49
CA GLU A 100 -19.12 30.99 42.80
C GLU A 100 -17.96 31.97 43.03
N GLU A 101 -18.32 33.15 43.56
CA GLU A 101 -17.50 34.35 43.72
C GLU A 101 -17.12 34.58 45.19
N SER A 102 -15.91 35.14 45.36
CA SER A 102 -15.50 36.20 46.30
C SER A 102 -15.32 35.94 47.81
N GLY A 103 -14.19 36.46 48.30
CA GLY A 103 -13.86 36.69 49.70
C GLY A 103 -12.43 37.25 49.82
N GLU A 104 -12.28 38.58 49.74
CA GLU A 104 -11.06 39.33 50.11
C GLU A 104 -10.85 39.34 51.64
N ILE A 105 -9.59 39.55 52.10
CA ILE A 105 -9.18 40.49 53.18
C ILE A 105 -7.66 40.39 53.46
N PHE A 106 -7.00 41.55 53.25
CA PHE A 106 -5.89 42.24 53.97
C PHE A 106 -4.47 41.69 54.24
N GLY A 107 -3.52 42.61 53.99
CA GLY A 107 -2.27 42.87 54.74
C GLY A 107 -1.01 42.40 54.03
N GLY A 108 0.06 43.18 53.77
CA GLY A 108 0.46 44.51 54.24
C GLY A 108 1.99 44.58 54.19
N GLU A 109 2.50 45.72 53.69
CA GLU A 109 3.81 46.35 53.98
C GLU A 109 5.13 45.87 53.33
N ASP A 110 5.73 46.86 52.64
CA ASP A 110 7.08 47.42 52.84
C ASP A 110 8.22 47.34 51.78
N SER A 111 8.60 48.57 51.39
CA SER A 111 9.96 49.12 51.15
C SER A 111 10.54 48.93 49.74
N SER A 112 10.68 49.96 48.88
CA SER A 112 11.45 51.23 48.91
C SER A 112 12.56 51.23 47.85
N SER A 113 12.44 52.17 46.89
CA SER A 113 13.50 53.00 46.26
C SER A 113 14.72 52.36 45.55
N PHE A 114 14.89 52.62 44.25
CA PHE A 114 15.78 53.68 43.73
C PHE A 114 15.68 53.82 42.19
N VAL A 115 15.81 55.05 41.71
CA VAL A 115 15.86 55.53 40.32
C VAL A 115 17.29 56.00 40.01
N ASP A 116 17.65 56.07 38.72
CA ASP A 116 18.76 56.79 38.05
C ASP A 116 19.54 55.80 37.15
N LEU A 117 19.52 55.82 35.80
CA LEU A 117 19.60 56.88 34.78
C LEU A 117 20.95 57.62 34.83
N ILE A 118 21.66 57.61 33.68
CA ILE A 118 22.44 58.72 33.07
C ILE A 118 23.87 58.34 32.55
N GLU A 119 24.09 58.79 31.30
CA GLU A 119 25.32 59.29 30.63
C GLU A 119 26.31 58.42 29.81
N LEU A 120 26.25 58.68 28.49
CA LEU A 120 27.35 58.75 27.50
C LEU A 120 28.31 59.93 27.81
N PRO A 121 29.58 59.98 27.32
CA PRO A 121 29.83 60.72 26.07
C PRO A 121 31.05 60.33 25.19
N LEU A 122 30.81 60.45 23.87
CA LEU A 122 31.57 60.96 22.71
C LEU A 122 33.06 61.45 22.76
N LEU A 123 33.78 61.00 21.69
CA LEU A 123 34.72 61.72 20.76
C LEU A 123 36.21 61.98 21.13
N PRO A 124 37.13 62.30 20.18
CA PRO A 124 37.15 62.21 18.69
C PRO A 124 38.48 61.63 18.10
N LEU A 125 38.59 61.44 16.76
CA LEU A 125 39.63 62.06 15.90
C LEU A 125 39.78 61.42 14.48
N LYS A 126 39.67 62.33 13.48
CA LYS A 126 40.37 62.39 12.17
C LYS A 126 40.03 61.34 11.10
N SER A 127 39.17 61.63 10.12
CA SER A 127 39.40 62.43 8.89
C SER A 127 40.37 61.80 7.88
N SER A 128 39.85 61.29 6.75
CA SER A 128 40.24 61.71 5.39
C SER A 128 39.64 60.81 4.29
N HIS A 129 38.84 61.43 3.43
CA HIS A 129 38.86 61.37 1.95
C HIS A 129 38.60 60.05 1.16
N PHE A 130 37.77 60.23 0.10
CA PHE A 130 37.48 59.37 -1.06
C PHE A 130 36.65 58.10 -0.79
N SER A 131 35.35 57.98 -1.06
CA SER A 131 34.49 58.39 -2.19
C SER A 131 34.97 57.94 -3.58
N SER A 132 34.63 56.70 -3.95
CA SER A 132 34.00 56.28 -5.21
C SER A 132 34.12 54.75 -5.29
N TRP A 133 33.22 54.08 -6.01
CA TRP A 133 33.04 52.60 -6.15
C TRP A 133 31.88 51.95 -5.38
N ILE A 134 30.89 52.69 -4.89
CA ILE A 134 29.51 52.15 -4.71
C ILE A 134 28.51 53.21 -5.19
N ALA A 135 28.54 53.49 -6.49
CA ALA A 135 27.54 54.29 -7.20
C ALA A 135 27.37 53.85 -8.66
N LEU A 136 27.57 52.54 -8.92
CA LEU A 136 27.36 51.94 -10.24
C LEU A 136 26.70 50.55 -10.10
N ARG A 137 25.54 50.47 -9.44
CA ARG A 137 24.58 49.35 -9.58
C ARG A 137 23.17 49.56 -8.99
N ALA A 138 22.79 50.80 -8.66
CA ALA A 138 21.47 51.11 -8.11
C ALA A 138 20.75 52.29 -8.81
N MET A 139 21.03 52.54 -10.10
CA MET A 139 20.40 53.63 -10.85
C MET A 139 20.09 53.28 -12.32
N VAL A 140 19.38 52.16 -12.56
CA VAL A 140 18.74 51.87 -13.87
C VAL A 140 17.29 51.37 -13.74
N PHE A 141 16.72 51.20 -12.53
CA PHE A 141 15.43 50.52 -12.37
C PHE A 141 14.19 51.40 -12.12
N PHE A 142 14.29 52.73 -12.22
CA PHE A 142 13.10 53.61 -12.13
C PHE A 142 13.24 54.80 -13.08
N ARG A 143 12.99 54.57 -14.37
CA ARG A 143 12.59 55.58 -15.38
C ARG A 143 12.20 54.84 -16.67
N GLY A 144 10.93 54.43 -16.76
CA GLY A 144 10.44 53.72 -17.93
C GLY A 144 8.99 53.24 -17.87
N VAL A 145 8.14 53.83 -17.02
CA VAL A 145 6.69 53.52 -16.99
C VAL A 145 5.90 54.82 -17.11
N SER A 146 5.99 55.46 -18.27
CA SER A 146 5.14 56.62 -18.62
C SER A 146 5.04 56.88 -20.14
N ALA A 147 5.42 55.93 -21.00
CA ALA A 147 5.41 56.15 -22.46
C ALA A 147 4.89 54.95 -23.28
N LEU A 148 4.08 54.07 -22.67
CA LEU A 148 3.48 52.90 -23.35
C LEU A 148 1.95 52.82 -23.25
N SER A 149 1.29 53.86 -22.75
CA SER A 149 -0.19 53.95 -22.71
C SER A 149 -0.80 54.72 -23.90
N LYS A 150 -0.01 55.17 -24.87
CA LYS A 150 -0.51 55.97 -26.03
C LYS A 150 -0.20 55.41 -27.42
N LEU A 151 0.20 54.14 -27.53
CA LEU A 151 0.38 53.48 -28.84
C LEU A 151 -0.39 52.14 -28.93
N ARG A 152 -1.60 52.07 -28.35
CA ARG A 152 -2.48 50.89 -28.43
C ARG A 152 -3.82 51.16 -29.13
N SER A 153 -3.86 52.19 -29.96
CA SER A 153 -5.02 52.49 -30.82
C SER A 153 -4.56 52.79 -32.25
N ARG A 154 -4.03 51.76 -32.92
CA ARG A 154 -4.04 51.56 -34.39
C ARG A 154 -3.21 50.32 -34.69
N LEU A 155 -3.63 49.59 -35.72
CA LEU A 155 -3.06 48.34 -36.25
C LEU A 155 -3.65 47.05 -35.64
N VAL A 156 -4.94 46.86 -35.92
CA VAL A 156 -5.49 45.56 -36.27
C VAL A 156 -5.20 45.35 -37.76
N GLN A 157 -4.46 44.29 -38.11
CA GLN A 157 -4.51 43.49 -39.35
C GLN A 157 -3.13 42.91 -39.70
N GLN A 158 -2.86 41.67 -39.27
CA GLN A 158 -2.56 40.51 -40.13
C GLN A 158 -1.96 39.34 -39.29
N PRO A 159 -2.30 38.07 -39.58
CA PRO A 159 -1.94 36.93 -38.74
C PRO A 159 -0.78 36.12 -39.35
N SER A 160 0.44 36.34 -38.89
CA SER A 160 1.52 35.33 -38.83
C SER A 160 2.73 35.97 -38.14
N LEU A 161 3.53 35.18 -37.42
CA LEU A 161 4.74 35.56 -36.66
C LEU A 161 4.55 36.09 -35.23
N THR A 162 3.84 35.33 -34.38
CA THR A 162 4.00 35.45 -32.91
C THR A 162 4.13 34.07 -32.26
N SER A 163 5.27 33.43 -32.44
CA SER A 163 5.61 32.18 -31.74
C SER A 163 7.11 32.08 -31.47
N THR A 164 7.69 33.05 -30.73
CA THR A 164 9.09 32.88 -30.24
C THR A 164 9.48 33.68 -28.99
N VAL A 165 8.57 34.19 -28.16
CA VAL A 165 9.00 34.82 -26.88
C VAL A 165 8.09 34.44 -25.72
N ARG A 166 8.35 33.25 -25.20
CA ARG A 166 7.90 32.68 -23.92
C ARG A 166 8.85 31.47 -23.76
N TRP A 167 9.78 31.34 -22.82
CA TRP A 167 9.66 31.51 -21.37
C TRP A 167 11.07 31.54 -20.73
N LEU A 168 11.33 32.49 -19.85
CA LEU A 168 12.29 32.36 -18.76
C LEU A 168 11.48 32.69 -17.49
N GLN A 169 10.62 31.76 -17.09
CA GLN A 169 10.03 31.81 -15.76
C GLN A 169 11.12 31.34 -14.79
N ILE A 170 11.51 32.22 -13.88
CA ILE A 170 12.28 31.84 -12.71
C ILE A 170 11.34 30.96 -11.87
N GLU A 171 11.62 29.66 -11.78
CA GLU A 171 10.92 28.76 -10.84
C GLU A 171 11.11 29.32 -9.43
N THR A 172 10.02 29.65 -8.76
CA THR A 172 10.07 30.17 -7.39
C THR A 172 10.19 29.01 -6.41
N SER A 173 10.66 29.26 -5.18
CA SER A 173 10.79 28.20 -4.16
C SER A 173 9.45 27.54 -3.82
N SER A 174 8.32 28.24 -3.98
CA SER A 174 6.98 27.69 -3.82
C SER A 174 6.54 26.75 -4.95
N ASP A 175 7.12 26.87 -6.14
CA ASP A 175 6.81 25.99 -7.27
C ASP A 175 7.48 24.61 -7.12
N LEU A 176 8.57 24.53 -6.35
CA LEU A 176 9.31 23.30 -6.06
C LEU A 176 8.79 22.56 -4.82
N ASP A 177 8.04 23.25 -3.95
CA ASP A 177 7.52 22.69 -2.70
C ASP A 177 6.20 21.94 -2.90
N LEU A 178 6.23 20.62 -2.70
CA LEU A 178 5.08 19.74 -2.88
C LEU A 178 3.92 20.07 -1.93
N HIS A 179 4.21 20.48 -0.69
CA HIS A 179 3.17 20.86 0.27
C HIS A 179 2.41 22.11 -0.22
N SER A 180 3.11 23.13 -0.71
CA SER A 180 2.49 24.32 -1.30
C SER A 180 1.63 23.99 -2.52
N GLN A 181 2.10 23.11 -3.41
CA GLN A 181 1.31 22.65 -4.56
C GLN A 181 0.01 21.97 -4.15
N LEU A 182 0.05 21.11 -3.12
CA LEU A 182 -1.17 20.48 -2.59
C LEU A 182 -2.12 21.51 -1.99
N LYS A 183 -1.60 22.46 -1.20
CA LYS A 183 -2.40 23.51 -0.57
C LYS A 183 -3.20 24.33 -1.59
N GLU A 184 -2.64 24.57 -2.77
CA GLU A 184 -3.31 25.26 -3.88
C GLU A 184 -4.40 24.41 -4.55
N LEU A 185 -4.20 23.09 -4.65
CA LEU A 185 -5.11 22.17 -5.35
C LEU A 185 -6.31 21.72 -4.51
N ILE A 186 -6.17 21.68 -3.18
CA ILE A 186 -7.19 21.15 -2.27
C ILE A 186 -8.53 21.88 -2.36
N PRO A 187 -8.62 23.22 -2.37
CA PRO A 187 -9.90 23.92 -2.41
C PRO A 187 -10.75 23.58 -3.65
N GLU A 188 -10.12 23.45 -4.82
CA GLU A 188 -10.82 23.07 -6.06
C GLU A 188 -11.41 21.66 -5.93
N ARG A 189 -10.64 20.71 -5.38
CA ARG A 189 -11.09 19.32 -5.20
C ARG A 189 -12.20 19.20 -4.16
N GLN A 190 -12.14 19.98 -3.08
CA GLN A 190 -13.22 20.07 -2.10
C GLN A 190 -14.52 20.60 -2.72
N GLU A 191 -14.46 21.65 -3.54
CA GLU A 191 -15.64 22.19 -4.22
C GLU A 191 -16.20 21.19 -5.24
N ARG A 192 -15.34 20.46 -5.97
CA ARG A 192 -15.77 19.36 -6.84
C ARG A 192 -16.51 18.27 -6.10
N LEU A 193 -16.00 17.81 -4.95
CA LEU A 193 -16.68 16.80 -4.12
C LEU A 193 -18.03 17.31 -3.61
N LYS A 194 -18.08 18.57 -3.16
CA LYS A 194 -19.32 19.22 -2.71
C LYS A 194 -20.35 19.30 -3.83
N LYS A 195 -19.94 19.73 -5.03
CA LYS A 195 -20.79 19.80 -6.23
C LYS A 195 -21.33 18.43 -6.62
N LEU A 196 -20.46 17.42 -6.67
CA LEU A 196 -20.85 16.04 -6.97
C LEU A 196 -21.91 15.53 -5.98
N LYS A 197 -21.73 15.83 -4.69
CA LYS A 197 -22.71 15.46 -3.66
C LYS A 197 -24.03 16.23 -3.77
N SER A 198 -23.99 17.54 -4.06
CA SER A 198 -25.21 18.35 -4.16
C SER A 198 -26.04 18.03 -5.40
N GLU A 199 -25.38 17.81 -6.54
CA GLU A 199 -26.05 17.57 -7.83
C GLU A 199 -26.41 16.10 -8.03
N HIS A 200 -25.56 15.19 -7.55
CA HIS A 200 -25.64 13.77 -7.89
C HIS A 200 -25.65 12.82 -6.68
N GLY A 201 -25.75 13.32 -5.45
CA GLY A 201 -25.67 12.49 -4.23
C GLY A 201 -26.76 11.42 -4.07
N LYS A 202 -27.82 11.45 -4.90
CA LYS A 202 -28.89 10.44 -4.95
C LYS A 202 -28.88 9.59 -6.22
N VAL A 203 -27.93 9.81 -7.14
CA VAL A 203 -27.80 9.02 -8.37
C VAL A 203 -27.39 7.59 -8.00
N GLN A 204 -28.08 6.60 -8.56
CA GLN A 204 -27.78 5.18 -8.34
C GLN A 204 -26.57 4.76 -9.19
N LEU A 205 -25.59 4.10 -8.57
CA LEU A 205 -24.40 3.58 -9.25
C LEU A 205 -24.45 2.06 -9.49
N GLY A 206 -25.44 1.38 -8.93
CA GLY A 206 -25.61 -0.07 -9.03
C GLY A 206 -26.62 -0.58 -8.00
N ASN A 207 -26.88 -1.88 -8.04
CA ASN A 207 -27.72 -2.58 -7.07
C ASN A 207 -26.85 -3.33 -6.05
N ILE A 208 -27.37 -3.56 -4.85
CA ILE A 208 -26.78 -4.48 -3.86
C ILE A 208 -27.60 -5.77 -3.89
N THR A 209 -26.95 -6.90 -4.17
CA THR A 209 -27.59 -8.23 -4.20
C THR A 209 -27.08 -9.11 -3.07
N VAL A 210 -27.80 -10.20 -2.79
CA VAL A 210 -27.37 -11.23 -1.82
C VAL A 210 -25.99 -11.78 -2.19
N ASP A 211 -25.74 -12.05 -3.48
CA ASP A 211 -24.44 -12.53 -3.97
C ASP A 211 -23.29 -11.56 -3.69
N MET A 212 -23.53 -10.25 -3.79
CA MET A 212 -22.51 -9.24 -3.49
C MET A 212 -22.18 -9.19 -2.00
N VAL A 213 -23.19 -9.30 -1.13
CA VAL A 213 -23.02 -9.29 0.33
C VAL A 213 -22.26 -10.54 0.79
N LEU A 214 -22.64 -11.73 0.30
CA LEU A 214 -21.99 -12.99 0.64
C LEU A 214 -20.62 -13.16 -0.06
N GLY A 215 -20.45 -12.55 -1.23
CA GLY A 215 -19.26 -12.66 -2.08
C GLY A 215 -18.17 -11.65 -1.80
N GLY A 216 -18.21 -10.96 -0.64
CA GLY A 216 -17.18 -10.00 -0.24
C GLY A 216 -17.17 -8.73 -1.10
N MET A 217 -18.33 -8.14 -1.34
CA MET A 217 -18.51 -6.90 -2.11
C MET A 217 -18.10 -7.01 -3.60
N ARG A 218 -18.01 -8.22 -4.14
CA ARG A 218 -17.65 -8.46 -5.54
C ARG A 218 -18.59 -7.71 -6.49
N GLY A 219 -18.03 -6.81 -7.29
CA GLY A 219 -18.79 -6.02 -8.27
C GLY A 219 -19.58 -4.85 -7.68
N MET A 220 -19.37 -4.51 -6.41
CA MET A 220 -20.00 -3.37 -5.75
C MET A 220 -19.06 -2.18 -5.70
N THR A 221 -19.47 -1.04 -6.26
CA THR A 221 -18.75 0.24 -6.13
C THR A 221 -18.98 0.80 -4.72
N GLY A 222 -17.99 0.66 -3.83
CA GLY A 222 -18.13 0.95 -2.39
C GLY A 222 -17.27 2.09 -1.82
N LEU A 223 -16.22 2.53 -2.53
CA LEU A 223 -15.29 3.54 -2.03
C LEU A 223 -14.80 4.49 -3.12
N LEU A 224 -14.19 5.61 -2.70
CA LEU A 224 -13.54 6.58 -3.57
C LEU A 224 -12.02 6.44 -3.47
N TRP A 225 -11.35 6.28 -4.61
CA TRP A 225 -9.90 6.26 -4.71
C TRP A 225 -9.48 7.11 -5.92
N GLU A 226 -8.64 8.11 -5.69
CA GLU A 226 -8.37 9.20 -6.63
C GLU A 226 -7.00 9.06 -7.33
N GLY A 227 -6.06 8.34 -6.72
CA GLY A 227 -4.69 8.19 -7.22
C GLY A 227 -4.60 7.38 -8.53
N SER A 228 -5.40 6.32 -8.64
CA SER A 228 -5.41 5.45 -9.81
C SER A 228 -6.77 4.83 -10.10
N LEU A 229 -6.99 4.46 -11.37
CA LEU A 229 -8.20 3.79 -11.84
C LEU A 229 -7.83 2.81 -12.96
N LEU A 230 -8.41 1.61 -12.93
CA LEU A 230 -8.14 0.59 -13.93
C LEU A 230 -8.96 0.84 -15.20
N ASP A 231 -8.27 1.06 -16.31
CA ASP A 231 -8.85 1.02 -17.65
C ASP A 231 -8.91 -0.46 -18.12
N PRO A 232 -10.09 -0.98 -18.50
CA PRO A 232 -10.23 -2.39 -18.88
C PRO A 232 -9.46 -2.75 -20.16
N ASP A 233 -9.15 -1.78 -21.01
CA ASP A 233 -8.50 -2.00 -22.30
C ASP A 233 -7.03 -1.57 -22.32
N GLU A 234 -6.64 -0.60 -21.48
CA GLU A 234 -5.28 -0.03 -21.41
C GLU A 234 -4.56 -0.28 -20.07
N GLY A 235 -5.21 -0.94 -19.10
CA GLY A 235 -4.62 -1.27 -17.81
C GLY A 235 -4.66 -0.13 -16.78
N ILE A 236 -3.86 -0.26 -15.72
CA ILE A 236 -3.91 0.71 -14.62
C ILE A 236 -3.42 2.10 -15.08
N ARG A 237 -4.15 3.14 -14.68
CA ARG A 237 -3.80 4.54 -14.95
C ARG A 237 -3.49 5.28 -13.65
N PHE A 238 -2.35 5.94 -13.58
CA PHE A 238 -1.97 6.84 -12.49
C PHE A 238 -2.39 8.26 -12.84
N ARG A 239 -3.42 8.77 -12.14
CA ARG A 239 -4.05 10.07 -12.45
C ARG A 239 -4.39 10.26 -13.93
N GLY A 240 -4.83 9.18 -14.58
CA GLY A 240 -5.21 9.15 -16.00
C GLY A 240 -4.08 8.74 -16.96
N LEU A 241 -2.82 8.74 -16.53
CA LEU A 241 -1.69 8.30 -17.36
C LEU A 241 -1.49 6.78 -17.25
N SER A 242 -1.46 6.09 -18.39
CA SER A 242 -1.07 4.69 -18.47
C SER A 242 0.42 4.49 -18.16
N ILE A 243 0.84 3.24 -17.92
CA ILE A 243 2.26 2.92 -17.65
C ILE A 243 3.20 3.42 -18.79
N PRO A 244 2.91 3.19 -20.09
CA PRO A 244 3.77 3.70 -21.16
C PRO A 244 3.81 5.24 -21.22
N GLU A 245 2.68 5.91 -20.91
CA GLU A 245 2.65 7.37 -20.83
C GLU A 245 3.51 7.87 -19.67
N CYS A 246 3.44 7.23 -18.50
CA CYS A 246 4.30 7.52 -17.36
C CYS A 246 5.80 7.34 -17.69
N GLN A 247 6.20 6.23 -18.33
CA GLN A 247 7.59 6.00 -18.75
C GLN A 247 8.10 7.09 -19.70
N LYS A 248 7.22 7.68 -20.52
CA LYS A 248 7.57 8.73 -21.48
C LYS A 248 7.74 10.11 -20.85
N VAL A 249 6.95 10.44 -19.83
CA VAL A 249 6.84 11.83 -19.32
C VAL A 249 7.40 12.04 -17.92
N LEU A 250 7.52 10.99 -17.11
CA LEU A 250 8.08 11.13 -15.77
C LEU A 250 9.61 11.25 -15.83
N PRO A 251 10.22 12.16 -15.05
CA PRO A 251 11.67 12.28 -15.01
C PRO A 251 12.36 10.98 -14.57
N ALA A 252 13.50 10.69 -15.21
CA ALA A 252 14.38 9.58 -14.88
C ALA A 252 15.72 10.09 -14.31
N ALA A 253 16.50 9.21 -13.68
CA ALA A 253 17.82 9.54 -13.15
C ALA A 253 18.85 9.86 -14.25
N LYS A 254 18.68 9.25 -15.43
CA LYS A 254 19.52 9.42 -16.62
C LYS A 254 18.66 9.40 -17.88
N PRO A 255 19.15 9.93 -19.02
CA PRO A 255 18.48 9.76 -20.30
C PRO A 255 18.20 8.28 -20.60
N ASP A 256 17.01 7.99 -21.14
CA ASP A 256 16.53 6.63 -21.45
C ASP A 256 16.53 5.65 -20.26
N GLY A 257 16.50 6.20 -19.04
CA GLY A 257 16.37 5.44 -17.81
C GLY A 257 14.93 5.25 -17.33
N GLU A 258 14.77 4.47 -16.29
CA GLU A 258 13.45 4.15 -15.73
C GLU A 258 12.86 5.32 -14.91
N PRO A 259 11.51 5.49 -14.89
CA PRO A 259 10.85 6.58 -14.20
C PRO A 259 11.11 6.55 -12.70
N LEU A 260 11.47 7.71 -12.14
CA LEU A 260 11.74 7.86 -10.71
C LEU A 260 10.46 7.74 -9.86
N PRO A 261 10.47 6.94 -8.79
CA PRO A 261 9.35 6.83 -7.85
C PRO A 261 8.87 8.16 -7.28
N GLU A 262 9.78 9.10 -7.04
CA GLU A 262 9.48 10.45 -6.58
C GLU A 262 8.62 11.21 -7.60
N GLY A 263 8.90 11.03 -8.89
CA GLY A 263 8.10 11.60 -9.96
C GLY A 263 6.67 11.06 -9.97
N LEU A 264 6.50 9.76 -9.71
CA LEU A 264 5.18 9.16 -9.58
C LEU A 264 4.46 9.60 -8.30
N LEU A 265 5.16 9.69 -7.16
CA LEU A 265 4.58 10.23 -5.92
C LEU A 265 4.01 11.64 -6.14
N TRP A 266 4.77 12.50 -6.82
CA TRP A 266 4.30 13.84 -7.20
C TRP A 266 3.06 13.78 -8.09
N LEU A 267 3.07 12.92 -9.11
CA LEU A 267 1.92 12.73 -10.00
C LEU A 267 0.68 12.30 -9.21
N LEU A 268 0.78 11.29 -8.34
CA LEU A 268 -0.37 10.79 -7.57
C LEU A 268 -0.93 11.86 -6.62
N LEU A 269 -0.06 12.66 -6.00
CA LEU A 269 -0.48 13.73 -5.10
C LEU A 269 -1.10 14.92 -5.84
N THR A 270 -0.51 15.36 -6.95
CA THR A 270 -0.89 16.63 -7.60
C THR A 270 -1.79 16.46 -8.82
N GLY A 271 -1.79 15.27 -9.44
CA GLY A 271 -2.37 15.04 -10.76
C GLY A 271 -1.60 15.70 -11.91
N LYS A 272 -0.39 16.21 -11.66
CA LYS A 272 0.46 16.88 -12.66
C LYS A 272 1.78 16.14 -12.81
N VAL A 273 2.31 16.11 -14.03
CA VAL A 273 3.66 15.58 -14.31
C VAL A 273 4.69 16.57 -13.73
N PRO A 274 5.61 16.14 -12.86
CA PRO A 274 6.61 17.03 -12.28
C PRO A 274 7.71 17.42 -13.25
N THR A 275 8.33 18.58 -13.02
CA THR A 275 9.60 18.95 -13.65
C THR A 275 10.76 18.19 -12.98
N LYS A 276 11.94 18.17 -13.64
CA LYS A 276 13.14 17.58 -13.03
C LYS A 276 13.53 18.27 -11.72
N GLY A 277 13.39 19.60 -11.64
CA GLY A 277 13.66 20.37 -10.42
C GLY A 277 12.76 19.97 -9.25
N GLN A 278 11.46 19.73 -9.53
CA GLN A 278 10.51 19.24 -8.54
C GLN A 278 10.86 17.83 -8.05
N VAL A 279 11.24 16.93 -8.96
CA VAL A 279 11.70 15.58 -8.59
C VAL A 279 12.97 15.63 -7.73
N ASP A 280 13.94 16.48 -8.09
CA ASP A 280 15.19 16.62 -7.32
C ASP A 280 14.96 17.20 -5.93
N ALA A 281 14.05 18.17 -5.82
CA ALA A 281 13.62 18.71 -4.53
C ALA A 281 12.96 17.64 -3.67
N LEU A 282 12.06 16.84 -4.24
CA LEU A 282 11.37 15.77 -3.52
C LEU A 282 12.32 14.63 -3.12
N SER A 283 13.26 14.22 -3.97
CA SER A 283 14.30 13.26 -3.60
C SER A 283 15.14 13.76 -2.42
N LYS A 284 15.48 15.06 -2.40
CA LYS A 284 16.20 15.68 -1.27
C LYS A 284 15.36 15.69 0.00
N GLU A 285 14.08 16.02 -0.11
CA GLU A 285 13.16 16.02 1.02
C GLU A 285 13.02 14.62 1.62
N LEU A 286 12.74 13.60 0.80
CA LEU A 286 12.65 12.21 1.26
C LEU A 286 13.94 11.76 1.94
N ARG A 287 15.12 12.10 1.39
CA ARG A 287 16.39 11.80 2.05
C ARG A 287 16.51 12.45 3.44
N SER A 288 16.09 13.70 3.60
CA SER A 288 16.14 14.39 4.90
C SER A 288 15.19 13.79 5.95
N ARG A 289 14.12 13.13 5.51
CA ARG A 289 13.11 12.51 6.38
C ARG A 289 13.43 11.04 6.74
N ALA A 290 14.43 10.44 6.10
CA ALA A 290 14.72 8.99 6.22
C ALA A 290 15.40 8.56 7.54
N ALA A 291 15.56 9.46 8.52
CA ALA A 291 16.13 9.12 9.81
C ALA A 291 15.19 8.17 10.58
N VAL A 292 15.73 7.06 11.10
CA VAL A 292 14.98 6.05 11.85
C VAL A 292 15.51 5.99 13.29
N PRO A 293 14.67 6.17 14.32
CA PRO A 293 15.10 6.09 15.72
C PRO A 293 15.57 4.68 16.15
N ASP A 294 16.53 4.62 17.07
CA ASP A 294 17.10 3.37 17.58
C ASP A 294 16.08 2.36 18.12
N HIS A 295 14.99 2.83 18.73
CA HIS A 295 13.97 1.94 19.29
C HIS A 295 13.25 1.11 18.21
N VAL A 296 13.26 1.57 16.95
CA VAL A 296 12.69 0.84 15.82
C VAL A 296 13.51 -0.42 15.53
N TYR A 297 14.83 -0.28 15.45
CA TYR A 297 15.73 -1.43 15.25
C TYR A 297 15.64 -2.40 16.43
N LYS A 298 15.62 -1.88 17.67
CA LYS A 298 15.44 -2.70 18.88
C LYS A 298 14.12 -3.48 18.88
N ALA A 299 13.03 -2.86 18.42
CA ALA A 299 11.73 -3.54 18.31
C ALA A 299 11.78 -4.70 17.29
N ILE A 300 12.45 -4.50 16.16
CA ILE A 300 12.65 -5.55 15.14
C ILE A 300 13.55 -6.66 15.70
N ASP A 301 14.63 -6.31 16.39
CA ASP A 301 15.60 -7.27 16.92
C ASP A 301 15.07 -8.12 18.07
N ALA A 302 14.08 -7.62 18.80
CA ALA A 302 13.37 -8.39 19.82
C ALA A 302 12.60 -9.59 19.24
N LEU A 303 12.28 -9.57 17.94
CA LEU A 303 11.69 -10.72 17.24
C LEU A 303 12.77 -11.75 16.89
N PRO A 304 12.45 -13.06 16.88
CA PRO A 304 13.39 -14.05 16.38
C PRO A 304 13.72 -13.80 14.90
N VAL A 305 14.95 -14.11 14.47
CA VAL A 305 15.38 -13.98 13.04
C VAL A 305 14.48 -14.78 12.10
N SER A 306 13.90 -15.88 12.58
CA SER A 306 12.96 -16.72 11.84
C SER A 306 11.56 -16.11 11.65
N ALA A 307 11.25 -14.98 12.31
CA ALA A 307 9.98 -14.29 12.11
C ALA A 307 9.82 -13.88 10.64
N HIS A 308 8.60 -13.96 10.11
CA HIS A 308 8.33 -13.63 8.71
C HIS A 308 8.79 -12.19 8.38
N PRO A 309 9.42 -11.92 7.22
CA PRO A 309 9.88 -10.59 6.88
C PRO A 309 8.81 -9.51 6.96
N MET A 310 7.58 -9.80 6.48
CA MET A 310 6.44 -8.89 6.63
C MET A 310 6.09 -8.59 8.09
N THR A 311 6.20 -9.55 9.01
CA THR A 311 5.95 -9.31 10.45
C THR A 311 7.01 -8.40 11.05
N GLN A 312 8.28 -8.62 10.71
CA GLN A 312 9.38 -7.75 11.14
C GLN A 312 9.22 -6.33 10.57
N PHE A 313 8.82 -6.23 9.30
CA PHE A 313 8.57 -4.95 8.64
C PHE A 313 7.40 -4.19 9.26
N THR A 314 6.24 -4.83 9.44
CA THR A 314 5.09 -4.23 10.14
C THR A 314 5.45 -3.78 11.54
N THR A 315 6.24 -4.57 12.29
CA THR A 315 6.69 -4.20 13.64
C THR A 315 7.57 -2.95 13.62
N GLY A 316 8.47 -2.84 12.64
CA GLY A 316 9.25 -1.62 12.41
C GLY A 316 8.36 -0.41 12.13
N VAL A 317 7.33 -0.56 11.28
CA VAL A 317 6.36 0.52 11.02
C VAL A 317 5.58 0.92 12.27
N MET A 318 5.15 -0.05 13.08
CA MET A 318 4.49 0.22 14.36
C MET A 318 5.41 0.96 15.34
N ALA A 319 6.71 0.66 15.34
CA ALA A 319 7.68 1.38 16.17
C ALA A 319 7.94 2.82 15.67
N LEU A 320 7.87 3.06 14.36
CA LEU A 320 7.94 4.41 13.78
C LEU A 320 6.74 5.27 14.19
N GLN A 321 5.57 4.68 14.42
CA GLN A 321 4.33 5.38 14.78
C GLN A 321 4.50 6.32 15.99
N VAL A 322 5.41 6.01 16.93
CA VAL A 322 5.73 6.84 18.11
C VAL A 322 6.06 8.29 17.75
N GLN A 323 6.57 8.54 16.54
CA GLN A 323 6.91 9.88 16.10
C GLN A 323 5.74 10.66 15.47
N SER A 324 4.57 10.03 15.23
CA SER A 324 3.44 10.60 14.49
C SER A 324 3.10 12.02 14.91
N GLU A 325 3.11 12.92 13.94
CA GLU A 325 2.70 14.31 14.07
C GLU A 325 1.17 14.45 14.02
N PHE A 326 0.48 13.63 13.21
CA PHE A 326 -0.98 13.65 13.13
C PHE A 326 -1.61 13.31 14.48
N GLN A 327 -1.14 12.25 15.15
CA GLN A 327 -1.63 11.86 16.47
C GLN A 327 -1.49 13.03 17.46
N LYS A 328 -0.28 13.61 17.57
CA LYS A 328 0.01 14.72 18.48
C LYS A 328 -0.81 15.98 18.15
N ALA A 329 -1.01 16.28 16.87
CA ALA A 329 -1.78 17.44 16.44
C ALA A 329 -3.29 17.26 16.71
N TYR A 330 -3.82 16.05 16.51
CA TYR A 330 -5.20 15.70 16.82
C TYR A 330 -5.49 15.81 18.32
N GLU A 331 -4.61 15.28 19.17
CA GLU A 331 -4.73 15.38 20.63
C GLU A 331 -4.73 16.83 21.14
N LYS A 332 -4.05 17.74 20.43
CA LYS A 332 -4.04 19.18 20.70
C LYS A 332 -5.24 19.94 20.12
N GLY A 333 -6.17 19.26 19.44
CA GLY A 333 -7.39 19.85 18.91
C GLY A 333 -7.21 20.65 17.62
N ILE A 334 -6.31 20.22 16.72
CA ILE A 334 -6.19 20.82 15.38
C ILE A 334 -7.55 20.84 14.64
N SER A 335 -7.80 21.89 13.84
CA SER A 335 -9.02 21.98 13.04
C SER A 335 -9.11 20.84 12.00
N LYS A 336 -10.32 20.31 11.78
CA LYS A 336 -10.61 19.30 10.75
C LYS A 336 -10.12 19.71 9.36
N SER A 337 -10.24 20.99 8.98
CA SER A 337 -9.78 21.49 7.67
C SER A 337 -8.26 21.42 7.48
N LYS A 338 -7.52 21.17 8.55
CA LYS A 338 -6.06 21.10 8.60
C LYS A 338 -5.53 19.69 8.84
N TYR A 339 -6.39 18.68 8.98
CA TYR A 339 -5.97 17.29 9.19
C TYR A 339 -4.99 16.76 8.14
N TRP A 340 -5.10 17.23 6.90
CA TRP A 340 -4.23 16.80 5.80
C TRP A 340 -2.78 17.26 5.98
N GLU A 341 -2.51 18.36 6.69
CA GLU A 341 -1.16 18.92 6.86
C GLU A 341 -0.26 17.96 7.66
N PRO A 342 -0.58 17.57 8.92
CA PRO A 342 0.24 16.59 9.63
C PRO A 342 0.10 15.16 9.06
N THR A 343 -0.97 14.85 8.33
CA THR A 343 -1.08 13.58 7.57
C THR A 343 -0.06 13.54 6.45
N TYR A 344 0.20 14.67 5.79
CA TYR A 344 1.23 14.81 4.78
C TYR A 344 2.62 14.62 5.39
N GLU A 345 2.92 15.28 6.52
CA GLU A 345 4.21 15.13 7.21
C GLU A 345 4.49 13.68 7.62
N ASP A 346 3.50 13.01 8.22
CA ASP A 346 3.62 11.59 8.59
C ASP A 346 3.76 10.68 7.37
N SER A 347 3.01 10.95 6.30
CA SER A 347 3.04 10.16 5.06
C SER A 347 4.39 10.24 4.35
N LEU A 348 4.95 11.44 4.19
CA LEU A 348 6.24 11.64 3.54
C LEU A 348 7.39 11.08 4.40
N SER A 349 7.30 11.23 5.72
CA SER A 349 8.27 10.65 6.66
C SER A 349 8.23 9.13 6.65
N LEU A 350 7.02 8.54 6.65
CA LEU A 350 6.83 7.10 6.51
C LEU A 350 7.45 6.60 5.20
N ILE A 351 7.08 7.17 4.04
CA ILE A 351 7.66 6.78 2.74
C ILE A 351 9.19 6.82 2.80
N ALA A 352 9.78 7.91 3.32
CA ALA A 352 11.23 8.06 3.44
C ALA A 352 11.91 7.00 4.32
N GLN A 353 11.26 6.57 5.39
CA GLN A 353 11.81 5.64 6.37
C GLN A 353 11.62 4.16 5.98
N LEU A 354 10.62 3.83 5.15
CA LEU A 354 10.30 2.45 4.77
C LEU A 354 11.47 1.71 4.10
N PRO A 355 12.23 2.29 3.15
CA PRO A 355 13.41 1.64 2.59
C PRO A 355 14.46 1.26 3.63
N VAL A 356 14.68 2.12 4.63
CA VAL A 356 15.67 1.90 5.70
C VAL A 356 15.24 0.71 6.58
N VAL A 357 13.97 0.69 6.99
CA VAL A 357 13.41 -0.41 7.80
C VAL A 357 13.37 -1.72 6.99
N ALA A 358 12.93 -1.67 5.74
CA ALA A 358 12.88 -2.83 4.87
C ALA A 358 14.29 -3.41 4.65
N ALA A 359 15.25 -2.56 4.26
CA ALA A 359 16.63 -2.98 4.07
C ALA A 359 17.22 -3.57 5.36
N TYR A 360 16.95 -2.96 6.53
CA TYR A 360 17.36 -3.52 7.81
C TYR A 360 16.85 -4.95 8.00
N VAL A 361 15.56 -5.20 7.76
CA VAL A 361 14.96 -6.54 7.82
C VAL A 361 15.64 -7.51 6.84
N TYR A 362 15.90 -7.10 5.60
CA TYR A 362 16.60 -7.94 4.63
C TYR A 362 18.00 -8.31 5.09
N ARG A 363 18.80 -7.32 5.49
CA ARG A 363 20.19 -7.52 5.92
C ARG A 363 20.27 -8.35 7.19
N ARG A 364 19.34 -8.16 8.13
CA ARG A 364 19.20 -8.95 9.36
C ARG A 364 18.97 -10.42 9.05
N ILE A 365 18.00 -10.74 8.19
CA ILE A 365 17.60 -12.12 7.93
C ILE A 365 18.61 -12.83 7.03
N TYR A 366 19.07 -12.18 5.96
CA TYR A 366 19.78 -12.86 4.87
C TYR A 366 21.25 -12.50 4.76
N LYS A 367 21.73 -11.49 5.49
CA LYS A 367 23.11 -10.96 5.41
C LYS A 367 23.73 -10.78 6.81
N ASN A 368 23.32 -11.61 7.76
CA ASN A 368 23.88 -11.69 9.12
C ASN A 368 23.87 -10.35 9.88
N GLY A 369 22.90 -9.48 9.63
CA GLY A 369 22.81 -8.17 10.30
C GLY A 369 23.81 -7.12 9.82
N GLN A 370 24.50 -7.35 8.69
CA GLN A 370 25.43 -6.37 8.12
C GLN A 370 24.64 -5.22 7.47
N VAL A 371 24.35 -4.18 8.24
CA VAL A 371 23.63 -2.98 7.78
C VAL A 371 24.48 -2.17 6.81
N ILE A 372 23.87 -1.70 5.72
CA ILE A 372 24.47 -0.75 4.79
C ILE A 372 23.76 0.59 4.98
N PRO A 373 24.49 1.69 5.25
CA PRO A 373 23.87 3.00 5.44
C PRO A 373 23.33 3.55 4.12
N LYS A 374 22.38 4.49 4.23
CA LYS A 374 21.89 5.25 3.08
C LYS A 374 23.02 6.08 2.44
N ASP A 375 22.99 6.22 1.13
CA ASP A 375 23.85 7.13 0.37
C ASP A 375 23.05 8.38 -0.01
N ASP A 376 23.54 9.55 0.41
CA ASP A 376 22.86 10.83 0.19
C ASP A 376 22.97 11.37 -1.24
N SER A 377 23.79 10.74 -2.08
CA SER A 377 23.89 11.05 -3.50
C SER A 377 22.84 10.34 -4.37
N LEU A 378 22.15 9.33 -3.82
CA LEU A 378 21.20 8.50 -4.56
C LEU A 378 19.74 8.99 -4.44
N ASP A 379 18.93 8.72 -5.46
CA ASP A 379 17.47 8.83 -5.42
C ASP A 379 16.83 7.67 -4.63
N TYR A 380 15.53 7.73 -4.40
CA TYR A 380 14.79 6.79 -3.54
C TYR A 380 14.97 5.33 -3.95
N GLY A 381 14.79 5.01 -5.25
CA GLY A 381 14.88 3.65 -5.75
C GLY A 381 16.31 3.09 -5.68
N ALA A 382 17.29 3.88 -6.10
CA ALA A 382 18.69 3.50 -6.04
C ALA A 382 19.20 3.33 -4.59
N ASN A 383 18.81 4.24 -3.69
CA ASN A 383 19.23 4.16 -2.30
C ASN A 383 18.64 2.94 -1.59
N PHE A 384 17.39 2.58 -1.90
CA PHE A 384 16.82 1.34 -1.39
C PHE A 384 17.58 0.10 -1.86
N SER A 385 17.90 0.03 -3.16
CA SER A 385 18.72 -1.05 -3.73
C SER A 385 20.10 -1.14 -3.06
N ASN A 386 20.77 0.01 -2.91
CA ASN A 386 22.07 0.10 -2.25
C ASN A 386 22.03 -0.43 -0.80
N MET A 387 21.04 -0.01 0.00
CA MET A 387 20.90 -0.46 1.39
C MET A 387 20.59 -1.98 1.50
N LEU A 388 19.96 -2.57 0.49
CA LEU A 388 19.79 -4.03 0.40
C LEU A 388 21.12 -4.74 0.09
N GLY A 389 22.10 -4.02 -0.47
CA GLY A 389 23.40 -4.51 -0.87
C GLY A 389 23.52 -4.85 -2.36
N PHE A 390 22.70 -4.20 -3.19
CA PHE A 390 22.78 -4.30 -4.64
C PHE A 390 23.06 -2.91 -5.22
N ASP A 391 24.27 -2.70 -5.71
CA ASP A 391 24.81 -1.40 -6.14
C ASP A 391 24.98 -1.28 -7.67
N SER A 392 24.61 -2.33 -8.42
CA SER A 392 24.74 -2.29 -9.88
C SER A 392 23.79 -1.25 -10.50
N PRO A 393 24.25 -0.48 -11.51
CA PRO A 393 23.41 0.52 -12.16
C PRO A 393 22.10 -0.03 -12.73
N GLU A 394 22.11 -1.26 -13.25
CA GLU A 394 20.93 -1.94 -13.76
C GLU A 394 19.96 -2.37 -12.66
N MET A 395 20.45 -2.79 -11.50
CA MET A 395 19.58 -3.11 -10.36
C MET A 395 18.94 -1.84 -9.77
N HIS A 396 19.64 -0.70 -9.79
CA HIS A 396 19.05 0.59 -9.45
C HIS A 396 17.89 0.94 -10.38
N GLU A 397 18.06 0.75 -11.69
CA GLU A 397 16.99 0.96 -12.68
C GLU A 397 15.81 0.01 -12.47
N LEU A 398 16.09 -1.29 -12.22
CA LEU A 398 15.05 -2.25 -11.90
C LEU A 398 14.26 -1.82 -10.65
N MET A 399 14.94 -1.37 -9.60
CA MET A 399 14.28 -0.96 -8.36
C MET A 399 13.42 0.30 -8.56
N ARG A 400 13.89 1.28 -9.34
CA ARG A 400 13.11 2.45 -9.74
C ARG A 400 11.84 2.04 -10.48
N LEU A 401 11.96 1.20 -11.50
CA LEU A 401 10.81 0.68 -12.26
C LEU A 401 9.85 -0.11 -11.36
N TYR A 402 10.38 -1.04 -10.56
CA TYR A 402 9.60 -1.90 -9.67
C TYR A 402 8.75 -1.09 -8.69
N ILE A 403 9.36 -0.11 -8.01
CA ILE A 403 8.67 0.75 -7.05
C ILE A 403 7.60 1.58 -7.77
N THR A 404 7.90 2.12 -8.95
CA THR A 404 6.95 2.93 -9.72
C THR A 404 5.71 2.12 -10.12
N ILE A 405 5.86 0.93 -10.71
CA ILE A 405 4.71 0.19 -11.29
C ILE A 405 3.85 -0.56 -10.27
N HIS A 406 4.37 -0.83 -9.07
CA HIS A 406 3.60 -1.47 -7.98
C HIS A 406 2.98 -0.45 -7.00
N SER A 407 3.24 0.85 -7.21
CA SER A 407 2.96 1.93 -6.27
C SER A 407 1.49 2.06 -5.89
N ASP A 408 0.59 1.83 -6.86
CA ASP A 408 -0.85 1.90 -6.64
C ASP A 408 -1.62 1.00 -7.60
N HIS A 409 -2.83 0.56 -7.21
CA HIS A 409 -3.73 -0.18 -8.10
C HIS A 409 -5.17 -0.14 -7.55
N GLU A 410 -5.80 1.02 -7.66
CA GLU A 410 -7.11 1.34 -7.09
C GLU A 410 -7.19 1.12 -5.56
N GLY A 411 -8.36 1.40 -4.98
CA GLY A 411 -8.58 1.24 -3.55
C GLY A 411 -9.21 -0.10 -3.13
N GLY A 412 -9.70 -0.92 -4.07
CA GLY A 412 -10.46 -2.15 -3.75
C GLY A 412 -9.60 -3.35 -3.33
N ASN A 413 -8.29 -3.30 -3.54
CA ASN A 413 -7.38 -4.34 -3.06
C ASN A 413 -7.23 -4.27 -1.52
N VAL A 414 -7.00 -5.42 -0.88
CA VAL A 414 -7.05 -5.55 0.59
C VAL A 414 -6.11 -4.57 1.29
N SER A 415 -4.88 -4.37 0.79
CA SER A 415 -3.93 -3.44 1.42
C SER A 415 -4.40 -1.98 1.35
N ALA A 416 -4.85 -1.53 0.17
CA ALA A 416 -5.30 -0.16 -0.03
C ALA A 416 -6.58 0.12 0.78
N HIS A 417 -7.56 -0.80 0.70
CA HIS A 417 -8.80 -0.69 1.45
C HIS A 417 -8.55 -0.71 2.96
N THR A 418 -7.69 -1.58 3.46
CA THR A 418 -7.36 -1.63 4.90
C THR A 418 -6.73 -0.33 5.38
N GLY A 419 -5.78 0.24 4.61
CA GLY A 419 -5.19 1.54 4.93
C GLY A 419 -6.24 2.65 4.98
N HIS A 420 -7.10 2.73 3.97
CA HIS A 420 -8.21 3.68 3.92
C HIS A 420 -9.18 3.51 5.10
N LEU A 421 -9.60 2.28 5.38
CA LEU A 421 -10.55 1.93 6.42
C LEU A 421 -10.03 2.35 7.81
N VAL A 422 -8.79 2.01 8.14
CA VAL A 422 -8.17 2.37 9.42
C VAL A 422 -8.00 3.89 9.53
N ALA A 423 -7.56 4.55 8.46
CA ALA A 423 -7.42 6.01 8.43
C ALA A 423 -8.78 6.74 8.51
N SER A 424 -9.89 6.11 8.08
CA SER A 424 -11.23 6.68 8.17
C SER A 424 -11.70 6.86 9.63
N ALA A 425 -11.11 6.10 10.56
CA ALA A 425 -11.26 6.29 12.00
C ALA A 425 -10.32 7.36 12.58
N LEU A 426 -9.63 8.13 11.72
CA LEU A 426 -8.61 9.12 12.06
C LEU A 426 -7.39 8.53 12.76
N SER A 427 -7.04 7.27 12.45
CA SER A 427 -5.70 6.77 12.75
C SER A 427 -4.68 7.45 11.84
N ASP A 428 -3.47 7.68 12.36
CA ASP A 428 -2.37 8.26 11.59
C ASP A 428 -1.89 7.33 10.44
N PRO A 429 -1.08 7.86 9.49
CA PRO A 429 -0.55 7.07 8.39
C PRO A 429 0.25 5.82 8.79
N TYR A 430 0.99 5.85 9.92
CA TYR A 430 1.79 4.70 10.35
C TYR A 430 0.90 3.54 10.79
N LEU A 431 -0.11 3.79 11.63
CA LEU A 431 -1.08 2.77 12.04
C LEU A 431 -1.84 2.20 10.82
N SER A 432 -2.29 3.09 9.95
CA SER A 432 -3.06 2.73 8.75
C SER A 432 -2.23 1.86 7.80
N PHE A 433 -0.96 2.22 7.59
CA PHE A 433 -0.07 1.47 6.72
C PHE A 433 0.40 0.16 7.34
N ALA A 434 0.64 0.10 8.66
CA ALA A 434 0.94 -1.16 9.35
C ALA A 434 -0.21 -2.18 9.21
N ALA A 435 -1.46 -1.72 9.32
CA ALA A 435 -2.63 -2.56 9.06
C ALA A 435 -2.70 -3.00 7.58
N ALA A 436 -2.42 -2.08 6.64
CA ALA A 436 -2.35 -2.40 5.22
C ALA A 436 -1.29 -3.48 4.91
N LEU A 437 -0.12 -3.45 5.57
CA LEU A 437 0.91 -4.48 5.43
C LEU A 437 0.45 -5.84 5.95
N ASN A 438 -0.36 -5.89 7.01
CA ASN A 438 -0.95 -7.14 7.50
C ASN A 438 -1.93 -7.74 6.48
N GLY A 439 -2.75 -6.90 5.84
CA GLY A 439 -3.58 -7.30 4.71
C GLY A 439 -2.76 -7.77 3.50
N LEU A 440 -1.65 -7.08 3.20
CA LEU A 440 -0.73 -7.43 2.12
C LEU A 440 0.00 -8.76 2.36
N ALA A 441 0.30 -9.10 3.60
CA ALA A 441 0.91 -10.38 3.96
C ALA A 441 -0.05 -11.59 3.78
N GLY A 442 -1.34 -11.33 3.54
CA GLY A 442 -2.32 -12.38 3.25
C GLY A 442 -1.96 -13.15 1.98
N PRO A 443 -2.03 -14.50 1.99
CA PRO A 443 -1.68 -15.33 0.82
C PRO A 443 -2.44 -14.99 -0.46
N LEU A 444 -3.70 -14.57 -0.34
CA LEU A 444 -4.55 -14.19 -1.47
C LEU A 444 -4.26 -12.78 -2.03
N HIS A 445 -3.25 -12.08 -1.50
CA HIS A 445 -2.90 -10.73 -1.93
C HIS A 445 -1.42 -10.62 -2.31
N GLY A 446 -0.49 -10.78 -1.35
CA GLY A 446 0.91 -10.42 -1.56
C GLY A 446 1.87 -11.52 -2.01
N LEU A 447 1.39 -12.74 -2.31
CA LEU A 447 2.26 -13.89 -2.61
C LEU A 447 2.38 -14.26 -4.09
N ALA A 448 1.62 -13.63 -4.99
CA ALA A 448 1.58 -14.01 -6.40
C ALA A 448 2.98 -14.03 -7.06
N ASN A 449 3.81 -13.02 -6.83
CA ASN A 449 5.19 -12.98 -7.33
C ASN A 449 6.03 -14.18 -6.83
N GLN A 450 5.99 -14.50 -5.53
CA GLN A 450 6.70 -15.65 -4.98
C GLN A 450 6.20 -16.97 -5.59
N GLU A 451 4.88 -17.14 -5.70
CA GLU A 451 4.28 -18.36 -6.25
C GLU A 451 4.69 -18.58 -7.71
N VAL A 452 4.71 -17.51 -8.51
CA VAL A 452 5.20 -17.54 -9.90
C VAL A 452 6.67 -17.97 -9.95
N LEU A 453 7.56 -17.33 -9.19
CA LEU A 453 8.99 -17.65 -9.26
C LEU A 453 9.28 -19.09 -8.82
N LEU A 454 8.64 -19.56 -7.74
CA LEU A 454 8.81 -20.93 -7.28
C LEU A 454 8.25 -21.95 -8.28
N TRP A 455 7.13 -21.63 -8.93
CA TRP A 455 6.57 -22.48 -9.97
C TRP A 455 7.49 -22.55 -11.20
N ILE A 456 8.00 -21.41 -11.67
CA ILE A 456 8.97 -21.36 -12.79
C ILE A 456 10.22 -22.19 -12.48
N LYS A 457 10.78 -22.06 -11.27
CA LYS A 457 11.93 -22.88 -10.85
C LYS A 457 11.59 -24.37 -10.85
N SER A 458 10.41 -24.76 -10.38
CA SER A 458 9.98 -26.16 -10.42
C SER A 458 9.82 -26.72 -11.85
N VAL A 459 9.41 -25.87 -12.81
CA VAL A 459 9.36 -26.25 -14.24
C VAL A 459 10.77 -26.51 -14.75
N VAL A 460 11.73 -25.65 -14.42
CA VAL A 460 13.14 -25.84 -14.79
C VAL A 460 13.73 -27.09 -14.15
N ASP A 461 13.42 -27.36 -12.87
CA ASP A 461 13.89 -28.56 -12.16
C ASP A 461 13.32 -29.85 -12.78
N GLU A 462 12.05 -29.86 -13.22
CA GLU A 462 11.39 -31.04 -13.80
C GLU A 462 11.73 -31.24 -15.29
N CYS A 463 11.85 -30.17 -16.07
CA CYS A 463 11.94 -30.23 -17.53
C CYS A 463 13.29 -29.79 -18.10
N GLY A 464 14.18 -29.24 -17.27
CA GLY A 464 15.44 -28.63 -17.68
C GLY A 464 15.29 -27.22 -18.25
N GLU A 465 16.41 -26.50 -18.33
CA GLU A 465 16.46 -25.10 -18.81
C GLU A 465 16.10 -24.95 -20.30
N ASN A 466 16.40 -25.99 -21.10
CA ASN A 466 16.20 -25.99 -22.55
C ASN A 466 14.88 -26.66 -22.96
N ILE A 467 13.80 -26.42 -22.20
CA ILE A 467 12.47 -26.96 -22.50
C ILE A 467 11.97 -26.49 -23.89
N THR A 468 11.47 -27.41 -24.71
CA THR A 468 10.85 -27.06 -26.00
C THR A 468 9.45 -26.47 -25.80
N THR A 469 8.92 -25.78 -26.81
CA THR A 469 7.57 -25.22 -26.76
C THR A 469 6.51 -26.32 -26.57
N GLU A 470 6.71 -27.48 -27.19
CA GLU A 470 5.82 -28.65 -27.08
C GLU A 470 5.84 -29.23 -25.67
N GLN A 471 7.03 -29.44 -25.09
CA GLN A 471 7.15 -29.91 -23.70
C GLN A 471 6.51 -28.93 -22.71
N LEU A 472 6.66 -27.63 -22.94
CA LEU A 472 6.04 -26.60 -22.10
C LEU A 472 4.50 -26.62 -22.22
N LYS A 473 3.96 -26.80 -23.43
CA LYS A 473 2.50 -26.98 -23.64
C LYS A 473 1.99 -28.19 -22.86
N ASP A 474 2.68 -29.33 -22.94
CA ASP A 474 2.31 -30.54 -22.21
C ASP A 474 2.34 -30.33 -20.69
N TYR A 475 3.34 -29.61 -20.19
CA TYR A 475 3.45 -29.25 -18.78
C TYR A 475 2.29 -28.36 -18.32
N VAL A 476 1.94 -27.33 -19.12
CA VAL A 476 0.82 -26.43 -18.83
C VAL A 476 -0.51 -27.20 -18.82
N TRP A 477 -0.74 -28.07 -19.80
CA TRP A 477 -1.92 -28.94 -19.83
C TRP A 477 -1.97 -29.90 -18.64
N LYS A 478 -0.85 -30.54 -18.28
CA LYS A 478 -0.74 -31.39 -17.09
C LYS A 478 -1.12 -30.61 -15.83
N THR A 479 -0.65 -29.36 -15.71
CA THR A 479 -0.96 -28.47 -14.59
C THR A 479 -2.46 -28.18 -14.53
N LEU A 480 -3.07 -27.72 -15.63
CA LEU A 480 -4.49 -27.38 -15.70
C LEU A 480 -5.41 -28.59 -15.49
N ASN A 481 -5.07 -29.75 -16.07
CA ASN A 481 -5.83 -31.00 -15.94
C ASN A 481 -5.75 -31.57 -14.52
N SER A 482 -4.73 -31.21 -13.74
CA SER A 482 -4.63 -31.56 -12.31
C SER A 482 -5.50 -30.68 -11.40
N GLY A 483 -6.26 -29.74 -11.97
CA GLY A 483 -7.09 -28.78 -11.22
C GLY A 483 -6.30 -27.61 -10.62
N LYS A 484 -5.03 -27.44 -11.00
CA LYS A 484 -4.21 -26.28 -10.64
C LYS A 484 -4.38 -25.16 -11.65
N VAL A 485 -3.95 -23.96 -11.27
CA VAL A 485 -3.87 -22.78 -12.15
C VAL A 485 -2.42 -22.56 -12.57
N VAL A 486 -2.22 -21.82 -13.67
CA VAL A 486 -0.89 -21.30 -14.04
C VAL A 486 -0.69 -19.97 -13.30
N PRO A 487 0.23 -19.86 -12.33
CA PRO A 487 0.40 -18.64 -11.55
C PRO A 487 0.71 -17.44 -12.44
N GLY A 488 0.13 -16.28 -12.11
CA GLY A 488 0.33 -15.03 -12.86
C GLY A 488 -0.52 -14.87 -14.13
N PHE A 489 -1.28 -15.88 -14.57
CA PHE A 489 -2.18 -15.82 -15.73
C PHE A 489 -3.66 -15.94 -15.32
N GLY A 490 -4.55 -15.33 -16.11
CA GLY A 490 -5.99 -15.54 -15.97
C GLY A 490 -6.75 -14.51 -15.12
N HIS A 491 -6.23 -13.29 -15.01
CA HIS A 491 -6.83 -12.25 -14.17
C HIS A 491 -8.22 -11.82 -14.68
N GLY A 492 -9.20 -11.70 -13.76
CA GLY A 492 -10.63 -11.55 -14.12
C GLY A 492 -11.04 -10.24 -14.79
N VAL A 493 -10.17 -9.21 -14.80
CA VAL A 493 -10.54 -7.84 -15.20
C VAL A 493 -9.83 -7.34 -16.46
N LEU A 494 -8.53 -7.59 -16.62
CA LEU A 494 -7.72 -7.08 -17.73
C LEU A 494 -7.99 -7.87 -19.01
N ARG A 495 -8.42 -7.20 -20.08
CA ARG A 495 -8.75 -7.85 -21.38
C ARG A 495 -7.54 -8.10 -22.27
N LYS A 496 -6.42 -7.45 -21.98
CA LYS A 496 -5.12 -7.58 -22.66
C LYS A 496 -4.03 -7.82 -21.61
N THR A 497 -2.80 -8.06 -22.07
CA THR A 497 -1.61 -8.14 -21.22
C THR A 497 -1.48 -6.88 -20.37
N ASP A 498 -1.22 -7.06 -19.07
CA ASP A 498 -0.97 -5.96 -18.13
C ASP A 498 0.21 -5.10 -18.62
N PRO A 499 0.06 -3.78 -18.78
CA PRO A 499 1.18 -2.91 -19.16
C PRO A 499 2.37 -2.99 -18.21
N ARG A 500 2.14 -3.33 -16.94
CA ARG A 500 3.20 -3.54 -15.95
C ARG A 500 3.97 -4.84 -16.17
N TYR A 501 3.36 -5.85 -16.79
CA TYR A 501 4.09 -7.02 -17.30
C TYR A 501 4.95 -6.62 -18.50
N MET A 502 4.40 -5.81 -19.41
CA MET A 502 5.08 -5.41 -20.63
C MET A 502 6.33 -4.58 -20.36
N CYS A 503 6.29 -3.57 -19.48
CA CYS A 503 7.49 -2.78 -19.18
C CYS A 503 8.60 -3.62 -18.53
N GLN A 504 8.25 -4.60 -17.69
CA GLN A 504 9.21 -5.55 -17.12
C GLN A 504 9.80 -6.50 -18.18
N ARG A 505 9.00 -6.90 -19.16
CA ARG A 505 9.47 -7.68 -20.31
C ARG A 505 10.44 -6.87 -21.17
N GLU A 506 10.14 -5.61 -21.43
CA GLU A 506 11.03 -4.70 -22.17
C GLU A 506 12.36 -4.52 -21.44
N PHE A 507 12.32 -4.32 -20.12
CA PHE A 507 13.51 -4.27 -19.28
C PHE A 507 14.33 -5.56 -19.39
N ALA A 508 13.68 -6.73 -19.31
CA ALA A 508 14.35 -8.02 -19.44
C ALA A 508 15.01 -8.24 -20.81
N LEU A 509 14.30 -7.88 -21.89
CA LEU A 509 14.82 -7.98 -23.26
C LEU A 509 16.06 -7.09 -23.46
N LYS A 510 16.12 -5.94 -22.78
CA LYS A 510 17.26 -5.01 -22.84
C LYS A 510 18.45 -5.49 -22.00
N HIS A 511 18.22 -6.02 -20.80
CA HIS A 511 19.27 -6.21 -19.80
C HIS A 511 19.65 -7.67 -19.51
N LEU A 512 18.73 -8.63 -19.72
CA LEU A 512 18.94 -10.05 -19.42
C LEU A 512 18.26 -11.00 -20.45
N PRO A 513 18.39 -10.78 -21.77
CA PRO A 513 17.68 -11.59 -22.78
C PRO A 513 18.13 -13.06 -22.84
N LYS A 514 19.30 -13.36 -22.26
CA LYS A 514 19.91 -14.70 -22.24
C LYS A 514 19.67 -15.45 -20.92
N ASP A 515 19.00 -14.83 -19.95
CA ASP A 515 18.70 -15.49 -18.68
C ASP A 515 17.71 -16.65 -18.90
N PRO A 516 18.02 -17.88 -18.44
CA PRO A 516 17.15 -19.05 -18.66
C PRO A 516 15.74 -18.90 -18.06
N LEU A 517 15.61 -18.28 -16.88
CA LEU A 517 14.30 -18.10 -16.25
C LEU A 517 13.46 -17.08 -17.02
N PHE A 518 14.07 -15.98 -17.48
CA PHE A 518 13.40 -15.03 -18.37
C PHE A 518 12.98 -15.69 -19.70
N GLN A 519 13.83 -16.51 -20.31
CA GLN A 519 13.46 -17.22 -21.55
C GLN A 519 12.25 -18.14 -21.33
N LEU A 520 12.16 -18.80 -20.17
CA LEU A 520 10.98 -19.58 -19.81
C LEU A 520 9.73 -18.69 -19.63
N VAL A 521 9.83 -17.56 -18.92
CA VAL A 521 8.73 -16.58 -18.83
C VAL A 521 8.29 -16.09 -20.22
N SER A 522 9.25 -15.83 -21.12
CA SER A 522 8.94 -15.44 -22.49
C SER A 522 8.21 -16.53 -23.26
N LYS A 523 8.61 -17.79 -23.14
CA LYS A 523 7.91 -18.92 -23.76
C LYS A 523 6.50 -19.12 -23.17
N LEU A 524 6.35 -18.96 -21.85
CA LEU A 524 5.04 -19.03 -21.18
C LEU A 524 4.07 -17.97 -21.71
N TYR A 525 4.57 -16.76 -22.00
CA TYR A 525 3.76 -15.69 -22.60
C TYR A 525 3.15 -16.08 -23.95
N GLU A 526 3.86 -16.87 -24.75
CA GLU A 526 3.39 -17.37 -26.05
C GLU A 526 2.48 -18.60 -25.91
N VAL A 527 2.77 -19.46 -24.94
CA VAL A 527 2.13 -20.78 -24.79
C VAL A 527 0.83 -20.75 -23.98
N VAL A 528 0.81 -20.03 -22.86
CA VAL A 528 -0.29 -20.11 -21.89
C VAL A 528 -1.58 -19.45 -22.40
N PRO A 529 -1.56 -18.24 -23.00
CA PRO A 529 -2.81 -17.58 -23.38
C PRO A 529 -3.66 -18.35 -24.40
N PRO A 530 -3.10 -18.97 -25.45
CA PRO A 530 -3.85 -19.84 -26.35
C PRO A 530 -4.48 -21.05 -25.64
N ILE A 531 -3.75 -21.70 -24.74
CA ILE A 531 -4.25 -22.85 -23.97
C ILE A 531 -5.43 -22.45 -23.08
N LEU A 532 -5.31 -21.33 -22.36
CA LEU A 532 -6.39 -20.84 -21.49
C LEU A 532 -7.63 -20.42 -22.28
N THR A 533 -7.43 -19.90 -23.50
CA THR A 533 -8.52 -19.58 -24.43
C THR A 533 -9.22 -20.86 -24.89
N GLU A 534 -8.47 -21.87 -25.31
CA GLU A 534 -8.99 -23.18 -25.73
C GLU A 534 -9.76 -23.88 -24.60
N LEU A 535 -9.28 -23.77 -23.37
CA LEU A 535 -9.94 -24.33 -22.19
C LEU A 535 -11.32 -23.71 -21.92
N GLY A 536 -11.57 -22.47 -22.34
CA GLY A 536 -12.86 -21.78 -22.24
C GLY A 536 -13.35 -21.45 -20.82
N LYS A 537 -12.52 -21.71 -19.79
CA LYS A 537 -12.86 -21.47 -18.37
C LYS A 537 -12.37 -20.12 -17.84
N VAL A 538 -11.43 -19.49 -18.54
CA VAL A 538 -10.79 -18.23 -18.13
C VAL A 538 -11.24 -17.13 -19.05
N LYS A 539 -11.80 -16.04 -18.49
CA LYS A 539 -12.35 -14.94 -19.29
C LYS A 539 -11.26 -14.14 -20.00
N ASN A 540 -10.16 -13.83 -19.31
CA ASN A 540 -9.03 -13.13 -19.90
C ASN A 540 -7.73 -13.92 -19.61
N PRO A 541 -7.06 -14.46 -20.64
CA PRO A 541 -5.99 -15.44 -20.47
C PRO A 541 -4.59 -14.83 -20.31
N TRP A 542 -4.49 -13.52 -20.11
CA TRP A 542 -3.24 -12.77 -20.15
C TRP A 542 -2.50 -12.73 -18.81
N PRO A 543 -1.17 -12.52 -18.81
CA PRO A 543 -0.41 -12.40 -17.58
C PRO A 543 -0.55 -11.01 -16.95
N ASN A 544 -0.28 -10.96 -15.64
CA ASN A 544 -0.17 -9.73 -14.85
C ASN A 544 1.28 -9.43 -14.43
N VAL A 545 1.49 -8.31 -13.73
CA VAL A 545 2.80 -7.87 -13.22
C VAL A 545 3.59 -8.95 -12.45
N ASP A 546 2.90 -9.81 -11.68
CA ASP A 546 3.50 -10.83 -10.82
C ASP A 546 4.07 -12.01 -11.63
N ALA A 547 3.61 -12.21 -12.86
CA ALA A 547 4.13 -13.23 -13.77
C ALA A 547 5.59 -12.98 -14.21
N HIS A 548 6.14 -11.78 -13.96
CA HIS A 548 7.45 -11.37 -14.49
C HIS A 548 8.43 -10.85 -13.44
N SER A 549 7.95 -10.24 -12.36
CA SER A 549 8.81 -9.53 -11.40
C SER A 549 9.81 -10.43 -10.69
N GLY A 550 9.44 -11.67 -10.37
CA GLY A 550 10.31 -12.60 -9.66
C GLY A 550 11.58 -12.96 -10.42
N VAL A 551 11.53 -13.13 -11.74
CA VAL A 551 12.73 -13.49 -12.53
C VAL A 551 13.71 -12.33 -12.65
N LEU A 552 13.21 -11.09 -12.70
CA LEU A 552 14.05 -9.89 -12.70
C LEU A 552 14.82 -9.76 -11.38
N LEU A 553 14.12 -9.85 -10.26
CA LEU A 553 14.72 -9.77 -8.92
C LEU A 553 15.74 -10.91 -8.71
N ASN A 554 15.38 -12.13 -9.10
CA ASN A 554 16.24 -13.30 -8.97
C ASN A 554 17.54 -13.16 -9.77
N TYR A 555 17.49 -12.61 -10.99
CA TYR A 555 18.65 -12.42 -11.85
C TYR A 555 19.74 -11.54 -11.20
N TYR A 556 19.32 -10.44 -10.55
CA TYR A 556 20.26 -9.53 -9.86
C TYR A 556 20.67 -10.01 -8.46
N GLY A 557 20.33 -11.25 -8.08
CA GLY A 557 20.75 -11.87 -6.82
C GLY A 557 19.79 -11.67 -5.64
N LEU A 558 18.67 -10.98 -5.84
CA LEU A 558 17.59 -10.89 -4.84
C LEU A 558 16.70 -12.14 -4.98
N THR A 559 17.22 -13.27 -4.48
CA THR A 559 16.64 -14.61 -4.70
C THR A 559 15.66 -15.04 -3.60
N GLU A 560 15.62 -14.30 -2.49
CA GLU A 560 14.84 -14.65 -1.30
C GLU A 560 13.36 -14.29 -1.49
N ALA A 561 12.62 -15.11 -2.25
CA ALA A 561 11.24 -14.83 -2.65
C ALA A 561 10.26 -14.53 -1.50
N ARG A 562 10.53 -15.06 -0.30
CA ARG A 562 9.80 -14.73 0.96
C ARG A 562 9.88 -13.27 1.37
N TYR A 563 10.84 -12.52 0.84
CA TYR A 563 11.02 -11.10 1.06
C TYR A 563 10.30 -10.22 0.03
N PHE A 564 9.87 -10.76 -1.11
CA PHE A 564 9.32 -9.95 -2.22
C PHE A 564 8.10 -9.12 -1.82
N THR A 565 7.26 -9.62 -0.89
CA THR A 565 6.11 -8.86 -0.38
C THR A 565 6.54 -7.59 0.40
N VAL A 566 7.74 -7.57 0.98
CA VAL A 566 8.29 -6.36 1.63
C VAL A 566 8.61 -5.29 0.57
N LEU A 567 9.21 -5.68 -0.56
CA LEU A 567 9.43 -4.78 -1.70
C LEU A 567 8.10 -4.21 -2.19
N PHE A 568 7.08 -5.07 -2.32
CA PHE A 568 5.75 -4.66 -2.70
C PHE A 568 5.15 -3.67 -1.69
N GLY A 569 5.32 -3.92 -0.39
CA GLY A 569 4.91 -2.99 0.66
C GLY A 569 5.56 -1.61 0.51
N VAL A 570 6.89 -1.55 0.37
CA VAL A 570 7.63 -0.29 0.17
C VAL A 570 7.08 0.48 -1.03
N SER A 571 6.85 -0.20 -2.15
CA SER A 571 6.25 0.43 -3.33
C SER A 571 4.83 0.93 -3.07
N ARG A 572 3.96 0.08 -2.54
CA ARG A 572 2.53 0.35 -2.31
C ARG A 572 2.29 1.50 -1.32
N SER A 573 3.28 1.82 -0.49
CA SER A 573 3.22 2.99 0.40
C SER A 573 2.98 4.30 -0.34
N ILE A 574 3.53 4.44 -1.57
CA ILE A 574 3.40 5.65 -2.39
C ILE A 574 1.92 5.92 -2.71
N GLY A 575 1.20 4.92 -3.24
CA GLY A 575 -0.22 5.04 -3.55
C GLY A 575 -1.10 5.21 -2.32
N ILE A 576 -0.90 4.36 -1.30
CA ILE A 576 -1.71 4.40 -0.08
C ILE A 576 -1.57 5.74 0.63
N CYS A 577 -0.34 6.19 0.91
CA CYS A 577 -0.12 7.44 1.62
C CYS A 577 -0.60 8.65 0.82
N SER A 578 -0.43 8.63 -0.52
CA SER A 578 -1.00 9.66 -1.39
C SER A 578 -2.52 9.77 -1.22
N GLN A 579 -3.22 8.64 -1.20
CA GLN A 579 -4.65 8.64 -0.97
C GLN A 579 -5.01 9.06 0.45
N LEU A 580 -4.28 8.63 1.48
CA LEU A 580 -4.58 9.00 2.88
C LEU A 580 -4.52 10.52 3.08
N ILE A 581 -3.58 11.20 2.43
CA ILE A 581 -3.51 12.67 2.42
C ILE A 581 -4.79 13.25 1.80
N TRP A 582 -5.21 12.75 0.64
CA TRP A 582 -6.43 13.19 -0.02
C TRP A 582 -7.70 12.86 0.76
N ASP A 583 -7.75 11.74 1.47
CA ASP A 583 -8.88 11.36 2.32
C ASP A 583 -9.12 12.40 3.43
N ARG A 584 -8.03 12.90 4.03
CA ARG A 584 -8.09 13.96 5.05
C ARG A 584 -8.34 15.32 4.43
N ALA A 585 -7.72 15.62 3.29
CA ALA A 585 -7.92 16.89 2.58
C ALA A 585 -9.36 17.07 2.10
N LEU A 586 -10.01 16.00 1.64
CA LEU A 586 -11.41 15.97 1.24
C LEU A 586 -12.37 15.82 2.42
N GLY A 587 -11.85 15.54 3.62
CA GLY A 587 -12.64 15.34 4.83
C GLY A 587 -13.58 14.14 4.74
N LEU A 588 -13.15 13.05 4.07
CA LEU A 588 -13.92 11.84 3.89
C LEU A 588 -14.33 11.25 5.26
N PRO A 589 -15.57 10.73 5.38
CA PRO A 589 -16.10 10.26 6.66
C PRO A 589 -15.55 8.88 7.05
N LEU A 590 -15.81 8.51 8.30
CA LEU A 590 -15.65 7.13 8.78
C LEU A 590 -16.40 6.15 7.86
N GLU A 591 -15.69 5.13 7.37
CA GLU A 591 -16.28 4.01 6.64
C GLU A 591 -17.06 3.09 7.61
N ARG A 592 -18.31 2.77 7.27
CA ARG A 592 -19.25 2.08 8.17
C ARG A 592 -20.31 1.23 7.44
N PRO A 593 -19.92 0.23 6.63
CA PRO A 593 -20.89 -0.62 5.94
C PRO A 593 -21.81 -1.33 6.96
N LYS A 594 -23.07 -1.53 6.59
CA LYS A 594 -24.03 -2.27 7.42
C LYS A 594 -23.82 -3.77 7.24
N SER A 595 -23.64 -4.50 8.35
CA SER A 595 -23.67 -5.96 8.34
C SER A 595 -25.09 -6.50 8.43
N VAL A 596 -25.30 -7.72 7.91
CA VAL A 596 -26.56 -8.45 7.95
C VAL A 596 -26.31 -9.91 8.27
N THR A 597 -27.31 -10.60 8.81
CA THR A 597 -27.28 -12.05 9.08
C THR A 597 -28.00 -12.83 7.98
N MET A 598 -27.72 -14.13 7.88
CA MET A 598 -28.45 -15.01 6.95
C MET A 598 -29.96 -14.99 7.22
N GLU A 599 -30.37 -15.01 8.49
CA GLU A 599 -31.79 -14.92 8.87
C GLU A 599 -32.45 -13.63 8.35
N LEU A 600 -31.75 -12.49 8.42
CA LEU A 600 -32.26 -11.24 7.87
C LEU A 600 -32.43 -11.33 6.35
N LEU A 601 -31.44 -11.88 5.65
CA LEU A 601 -31.48 -12.06 4.19
C LEU A 601 -32.61 -13.01 3.78
N GLU A 602 -32.75 -14.15 4.44
CA GLU A 602 -33.83 -15.12 4.21
C GLU A 602 -35.21 -14.49 4.44
N ASN A 603 -35.37 -13.76 5.54
CA ASN A 603 -36.62 -13.07 5.85
C ASN A 603 -36.92 -11.94 4.85
N HIS A 604 -35.89 -11.28 4.31
CA HIS A 604 -36.05 -10.31 3.25
C HIS A 604 -36.53 -10.99 1.96
N CYS A 605 -35.87 -12.07 1.53
CA CYS A 605 -36.26 -12.84 0.35
C CYS A 605 -37.69 -13.41 0.46
N LYS A 606 -38.10 -13.90 1.64
CA LYS A 606 -39.48 -14.40 1.88
C LYS A 606 -40.56 -13.33 1.81
N LYS A 607 -40.21 -12.06 2.07
CA LYS A 607 -41.14 -10.92 1.96
C LYS A 607 -41.18 -10.34 0.54
N SER A 608 -40.11 -10.55 -0.23
CA SER A 608 -39.97 -10.08 -1.61
C SER A 608 -40.45 -11.09 -2.65
N ALA A 609 -40.59 -12.36 -2.27
CA ALA A 609 -41.27 -13.42 -3.04
C ALA A 609 -42.78 -13.36 -2.78
#